data_AF-A0A7L4ZFD2-F1
#
_entry.id   AF-A0A7L4ZFD2-F1
#
_cell.length_a   1.000
_cell.length_b   1.000
_cell.length_c   1.000
_cell.angle_alpha   90.00
_cell.angle_beta   90.00
_cell.angle_gamma   90.00
#
_symmetry.space_group_name_H-M   'P 1'
#
loop_
_entity.id
_entity.type
_entity.pdbx_description
1 polymer ?
#
loop_
_entity_poly.entity_id
_entity_poly.type
_entity_poly.pdbx_seq_one_letter_code
_entity_poly.pdbx_strand_id
1 'polypeptide(L)' 'MKIEAIKPDPKPKKDDGSPDKKRKVNPTNKPKHPKLKPHKPND' A
#
# COMPACT_ATOMS: atom_id res chain seq x y z
N MET A 1 -21.73 -9.69 18.28
CA MET A 1 -20.86 -8.50 18.35
C MET A 1 -20.80 -7.89 16.95
N LYS A 2 -21.08 -6.59 16.80
CA LYS A 2 -20.97 -5.92 15.49
C LYS A 2 -19.49 -5.53 15.30
N ILE A 3 -18.86 -6.03 14.25
CA ILE A 3 -17.49 -5.65 13.90
C ILE A 3 -17.58 -4.28 13.22
N GLU A 4 -17.25 -3.22 13.95
CA GLU A 4 -17.15 -1.89 13.35
C GLU A 4 -15.88 -1.83 12.50
N ALA A 5 -16.03 -1.64 11.19
CA ALA A 5 -14.88 -1.46 10.31
C ALA A 5 -14.19 -0.14 10.68
N ILE A 6 -12.95 -0.22 11.17
CA ILE A 6 -12.08 0.96 11.34
C ILE A 6 -11.92 1.57 9.94
N LYS A 7 -12.49 2.76 9.74
CA LYS A 7 -12.33 3.48 8.47
C LYS A 7 -10.83 3.78 8.31
N PRO A 8 -10.21 3.44 7.18
CA PRO A 8 -8.78 3.68 6.99
C PRO A 8 -8.51 5.18 7.08
N ASP A 9 -7.42 5.55 7.76
CA ASP A 9 -7.00 6.94 7.88
C ASP A 9 -6.78 7.58 6.50
N PRO A 10 -6.97 8.92 6.39
CA PRO A 10 -6.73 9.63 5.15
C PRO A 10 -5.33 9.34 4.60
N LYS A 11 -5.25 9.03 3.30
CA LYS A 11 -3.98 8.73 2.67
C LYS A 11 -3.00 9.90 2.86
N PRO A 12 -1.73 9.65 3.25
CA PRO A 12 -0.77 10.71 3.47
C PRO A 12 -0.67 11.64 2.26
N LYS A 13 -0.67 12.95 2.53
CA LYS A 13 -0.42 13.99 1.55
C LYS A 13 1.08 14.30 1.52
N LYS A 14 1.54 14.82 0.40
CA LYS A 14 2.85 15.45 0.29
C LYS A 14 2.80 16.86 0.89
N ASP A 15 3.96 17.53 0.97
CA ASP A 15 4.07 18.91 1.48
C ASP A 15 3.23 19.92 0.68
N ASP A 16 2.97 19.65 -0.61
CA ASP A 16 2.08 20.43 -1.49
C ASP A 16 0.59 20.12 -1.31
N GLY A 17 0.21 19.27 -0.35
CA GLY A 17 -1.18 18.89 -0.07
C GLY A 17 -1.79 17.91 -1.08
N SER A 18 -1.07 17.59 -2.18
CA SER A 18 -1.52 16.56 -3.13
C SER A 18 -1.44 15.16 -2.50
N PRO A 19 -2.34 14.23 -2.87
CA PRO A 19 -2.26 12.86 -2.40
C PRO A 19 -0.89 12.28 -2.76
N ASP A 20 -0.21 11.63 -1.82
CA ASP A 20 1.05 10.99 -2.11
C ASP A 20 0.84 9.71 -2.94
N LYS A 21 0.79 9.91 -4.26
CA LYS A 21 0.66 8.85 -5.28
C LYS A 21 1.93 7.99 -5.36
N LYS A 22 3.08 8.42 -4.81
CA LYS A 22 4.39 7.74 -4.96
C LYS A 22 4.57 6.51 -4.07
N ARG A 23 3.64 6.23 -3.14
CA ARG A 23 3.65 4.97 -2.36
C ARG A 23 3.11 3.76 -3.13
N LYS A 24 2.65 3.93 -4.38
CA LYS A 24 2.28 2.78 -5.23
C LYS A 24 3.49 2.34 -6.07
N VAL A 25 3.70 1.03 -6.10
CA VAL A 25 4.61 0.40 -7.06
C VAL A 25 3.90 0.38 -8.43
N ASN A 26 4.36 1.22 -9.34
CA ASN A 26 3.94 1.27 -10.74
C ASN A 26 4.81 0.33 -11.59
N PRO A 27 4.34 -0.16 -12.76
CA PRO A 27 5.13 -1.06 -13.61
C PRO A 27 6.54 -0.53 -13.94
N THR A 28 6.69 0.78 -14.16
CA THR A 28 7.97 1.45 -14.44
C THR A 28 8.92 1.48 -13.25
N ASN A 29 8.42 1.60 -12.01
CA ASN A 29 9.27 1.63 -10.80
C ASN A 29 9.41 0.24 -10.14
N LYS A 30 8.62 -0.74 -10.56
CA LYS A 30 8.64 -2.15 -10.11
C LYS A 30 10.04 -2.79 -10.04
N PRO A 31 10.98 -2.55 -10.99
CA PRO A 31 12.32 -3.13 -10.92
C PRO A 31 13.18 -2.62 -9.75
N LYS A 32 12.85 -1.46 -9.18
CA LYS A 32 13.58 -0.86 -8.05
C LYS A 32 13.18 -1.45 -6.69
N HIS A 33 12.14 -2.29 -6.65
CA HIS A 33 11.59 -2.84 -5.42
C HIS A 33 11.89 -4.34 -5.31
N PRO A 34 12.20 -4.86 -4.11
CA PRO A 34 12.46 -6.28 -3.92
C PRO A 34 11.22 -7.11 -4.26
N LYS A 35 11.43 -8.27 -4.89
CA LYS A 35 10.36 -9.24 -5.13
C LYS A 35 9.91 -9.83 -3.78
N LEU A 36 8.60 -9.88 -3.56
CA LEU A 36 8.04 -10.58 -2.41
C LEU A 36 8.37 -12.08 -2.52
N LYS A 37 8.67 -12.72 -1.39
CA LYS A 37 8.85 -14.17 -1.34
C LYS A 37 7.55 -14.87 -1.77
N PRO A 38 7.62 -16.02 -2.47
CA PRO A 38 6.42 -16.78 -2.80
C PRO A 38 5.67 -17.14 -1.52
N HIS A 39 4.34 -17.00 -1.54
CA HIS A 39 3.49 -17.41 -0.44
C HIS A 39 3.48 -18.94 -0.34
N LYS A 40 3.75 -19.47 0.86
CA LYS A 40 3.54 -20.88 1.17
C LYS A 40 2.19 -20.98 1.89
N PRO A 41 1.14 -21.56 1.29
CA PRO A 41 -0.08 -21.87 2.03
C PRO A 41 0.25 -22.89 3.13
N ASN A 42 -0.32 -22.69 4.31
CA ASN A 42 -0.34 -23.72 5.35
C ASN A 42 -1.57 -24.61 5.06
N ASP A 43 -1.38 -25.93 5.08
CA ASP A 43 -2.45 -26.92 4.98
C ASP A 43 -3.35 -26.93 6.24
#